data_AF-A0A0C9RRY8-F1
#
_entry.id   AF-A0A0C9RRY8-F1
#
_cell.length_a   1.000
_cell.length_b   1.000
_cell.length_c   1.000
_cell.angle_alpha   90.00
_cell.angle_beta   90.00
_cell.angle_gamma   90.00
#
_symmetry.space_group_name_H-M   'P 1'
#
loop_
_entity.id
_entity.type
_entity.pdbx_description
1 polymer ?
#
loop_
_entity_poly.entity_id
_entity_poly.type
_entity_poly.pdbx_seq_one_letter_code
_entity_poly.pdbx_strand_id
1 'polypeptide(L)'
;TLVGFCPELDWKPLSFVKPIPPNKVCSACGLVRKKTALLPCVHVLCDSCYEQCAQDGVHVCPLDGYQWNDEDDVDWKDFPLVQLLRREVKCWNAERGCQHVAAASMITKHFHSGC
;
A
#
# COMPACT_ATOMS: atom_id res chain seq x y z
N THR A 1 -4.35 -9.04 7.86
CA THR A 1 -3.55 -10.28 7.82
C THR A 1 -2.34 -10.10 8.71
N LEU A 2 -1.86 -11.15 9.38
CA LEU A 2 -0.66 -11.17 10.23
C LEU A 2 0.06 -12.50 9.94
N VAL A 3 1.27 -12.53 9.36
CA VAL A 3 1.71 -13.70 8.58
C VAL A 3 2.93 -14.43 9.15
N GLY A 4 2.62 -15.23 10.17
CA GLY A 4 3.16 -16.59 10.30
C GLY A 4 4.34 -16.76 11.24
N PHE A 5 4.87 -15.67 11.82
CA PHE A 5 6.13 -15.75 12.54
C PHE A 5 6.01 -15.27 13.98
N CYS A 6 6.10 -13.96 14.18
CA CYS A 6 6.34 -13.40 15.50
C CYS A 6 6.26 -11.87 15.42
N PRO A 7 6.00 -11.19 16.54
CA PRO A 7 4.63 -10.86 16.72
C PRO A 7 4.35 -9.54 17.43
N GLU A 8 4.95 -8.45 16.99
CA GLU A 8 4.49 -7.13 17.42
C GLU A 8 3.80 -6.29 16.34
N LEU A 9 3.22 -6.76 15.23
CA LEU A 9 2.99 -8.08 14.63
C LEU A 9 2.61 -7.71 13.17
N ASP A 10 3.09 -8.46 12.19
CA ASP A 10 2.94 -8.30 10.73
C ASP A 10 1.76 -7.47 10.19
N TRP A 11 2.04 -6.59 9.23
CA TRP A 11 1.08 -5.64 8.63
C TRP A 11 0.51 -4.58 9.59
N LYS A 12 1.24 -4.20 10.66
CA LYS A 12 0.86 -3.05 11.49
C LYS A 12 0.70 -1.79 10.61
N PRO A 13 -0.51 -1.20 10.54
CA PRO A 13 -0.74 -0.06 9.66
C PRO A 13 0.10 1.13 10.12
N LEU A 14 0.71 1.82 9.16
CA LEU A 14 1.47 3.04 9.42
C LEU A 14 0.54 4.25 9.27
N SER A 15 0.53 5.13 10.26
CA SER A 15 -0.17 6.41 10.17
C SER A 15 0.79 7.48 9.66
N PHE A 16 0.74 7.75 8.35
CA PHE A 16 1.59 8.77 7.73
C PHE A 16 1.16 10.18 8.15
N VAL A 17 2.13 11.01 8.51
CA VAL A 17 1.88 12.44 8.85
C VAL A 17 1.36 13.19 7.63
N LYS A 18 1.95 12.93 6.45
CA LYS A 18 1.47 13.45 5.16
C LYS A 18 0.80 12.32 4.38
N PRO A 19 -0.42 12.51 3.85
CA PRO A 19 -1.17 11.46 3.17
C PRO A 19 -0.38 10.87 2.00
N ILE A 20 -0.52 9.56 1.80
CA ILE A 20 0.01 8.88 0.62
C ILE A 20 -0.82 9.31 -0.60
N PRO A 21 -0.19 9.65 -1.74
CA PRO A 21 -0.93 9.95 -2.96
C PRO A 21 -1.91 8.81 -3.30
N PRO A 22 -3.19 9.09 -3.59
CA PRO A 22 -4.20 8.06 -3.86
C PRO A 22 -3.79 7.09 -4.97
N ASN A 23 -3.06 7.59 -5.98
CA ASN A 23 -2.52 6.78 -7.08
C ASN A 23 -1.40 5.81 -6.69
N LYS A 24 -1.11 5.65 -5.39
CA LYS A 24 -0.15 4.69 -4.84
C LYS A 24 -0.80 3.68 -3.89
N VAL A 25 -2.09 3.84 -3.61
CA VAL A 25 -2.86 2.96 -2.73
C VAL A 25 -3.73 2.10 -3.64
N CYS A 26 -3.65 0.78 -3.50
CA CYS A 26 -4.54 -0.12 -4.22
C CYS A 26 -5.99 0.14 -3.79
N SER A 27 -6.85 0.48 -4.73
CA SER A 27 -8.28 0.70 -4.52
C SER A 27 -9.02 -0.56 -4.07
N ALA A 28 -8.53 -1.76 -4.44
CA ALA A 28 -9.17 -3.03 -4.05
C ALA A 28 -8.77 -3.52 -2.65
N CYS A 29 -7.49 -3.43 -2.27
CA CYS A 29 -7.00 -3.99 -1.00
C CYS A 29 -6.47 -2.96 0.00
N GLY A 30 -6.39 -1.67 -0.38
CA GLY A 30 -5.90 -0.59 0.47
C GLY A 30 -4.40 -0.59 0.74
N LEU A 31 -3.64 -1.56 0.20
CA LEU A 31 -2.20 -1.66 0.43
C LEU A 31 -1.40 -0.76 -0.51
N VAL A 32 -0.30 -0.23 0.01
CA VAL A 32 0.76 0.40 -0.80
C VAL A 32 1.78 -0.66 -1.19
N ARG A 33 2.03 -0.83 -2.48
CA ARG A 33 3.02 -1.77 -3.04
C ARG A 33 4.04 -1.02 -3.90
N LYS A 34 5.11 -1.71 -4.31
CA LYS A 34 6.17 -1.13 -5.14
C LYS A 34 5.68 -0.75 -6.54
N LYS A 35 4.69 -1.47 -7.06
CA LYS A 35 4.15 -1.29 -8.40
C LYS A 35 2.63 -1.20 -8.32
N THR A 36 2.05 -0.26 -9.06
CA THR A 36 0.60 -0.11 -9.19
C THR A 36 0.23 0.09 -10.66
N ALA A 37 -0.88 -0.52 -11.07
CA ALA A 37 -1.53 -0.34 -12.36
C ALA A 37 -2.63 0.71 -12.23
N LEU A 38 -2.60 1.75 -13.06
CA LEU A 38 -3.74 2.64 -13.27
C LEU A 38 -4.54 2.10 -14.45
N LEU A 39 -5.77 1.67 -14.16
CA LEU A 39 -6.69 1.10 -15.14
C LEU A 39 -7.38 2.20 -15.97
N PRO A 40 -7.94 1.86 -17.15
CA PRO A 40 -8.71 2.82 -17.97
C PRO A 40 -9.93 3.39 -17.24
N CYS A 41 -10.53 2.62 -16.33
CA CYS A 41 -11.60 3.08 -15.43
C CYS A 41 -11.10 3.93 -14.26
N VAL A 42 -9.86 4.43 -14.33
CA VAL A 42 -9.17 5.30 -13.36
C VAL A 42 -8.94 4.71 -11.95
N HIS A 43 -9.34 3.46 -11.72
CA HIS A 43 -9.00 2.73 -10.51
C HIS A 43 -7.53 2.30 -10.50
N VAL A 44 -6.96 2.18 -9.30
CA VAL A 44 -5.55 1.86 -9.11
C VAL A 44 -5.44 0.52 -8.40
N LEU A 45 -4.73 -0.44 -8.99
CA LEU A 45 -4.53 -1.76 -8.38
C LEU A 45 -3.05 -2.01 -8.10
N CYS A 46 -2.73 -2.75 -7.04
CA CYS A 46 -1.39 -3.32 -6.93
C CYS A 46 -1.22 -4.50 -7.88
N ASP A 47 0.02 -4.81 -8.23
CA ASP A 47 0.43 -5.99 -8.99
C ASP A 47 -0.37 -7.27 -8.65
N SER A 48 -0.44 -7.64 -7.37
CA SER A 48 -1.14 -8.85 -6.93
C SER A 48 -2.67 -8.81 -7.15
N CYS A 49 -3.30 -7.63 -7.09
CA CYS A 49 -4.73 -7.49 -7.39
C CYS A 49 -4.97 -7.41 -8.90
N TYR A 50 -4.06 -6.82 -9.65
CA TYR A 50 -4.12 -6.76 -11.11
C TYR A 50 -4.06 -8.16 -11.73
N GLU A 51 -3.15 -9.02 -11.26
CA GLU A 51 -3.01 -10.41 -11.72
C GLU A 51 -4.30 -11.24 -11.55
N GLN A 52 -5.13 -10.88 -10.57
CA GLN A 52 -6.43 -11.52 -10.32
C GLN A 52 -7.57 -11.00 -11.22
N CYS A 53 -7.32 -9.96 -12.04
CA CYS A 53 -8.34 -9.39 -12.93
C CYS A 53 -8.53 -10.19 -14.22
N ALA A 54 -7.59 -11.07 -14.58
CA ALA A 54 -7.68 -11.85 -15.81
C ALA A 54 -8.75 -12.95 -15.70
N GLN A 55 -9.76 -12.89 -16.57
CA GLN A 55 -10.84 -13.87 -16.68
C GLN A 55 -11.08 -14.19 -18.17
N ASP A 56 -10.84 -15.44 -18.58
CA ASP A 56 -11.12 -15.93 -19.94
C ASP A 56 -10.56 -15.05 -21.09
N GLY A 57 -9.40 -14.44 -20.87
CA GLY A 57 -8.71 -13.60 -21.87
C GLY A 57 -9.16 -12.13 -21.91
N VAL A 58 -10.07 -11.73 -21.02
CA VAL A 58 -10.47 -10.34 -20.78
C VAL A 58 -10.06 -9.96 -19.36
N HIS A 59 -9.63 -8.72 -19.16
CA HIS A 59 -9.42 -8.21 -17.82
C HIS A 59 -10.65 -7.47 -17.33
N VAL A 60 -11.05 -7.74 -16.07
CA VAL A 60 -12.24 -7.14 -15.46
C VAL A 60 -11.86 -6.44 -14.16
N CYS A 61 -12.29 -5.19 -14.00
CA CYS A 61 -11.98 -4.40 -12.83
C CYS A 61 -12.81 -4.94 -11.66
N PRO A 62 -12.19 -5.24 -10.50
CA PRO A 62 -12.90 -5.83 -9.37
C PRO A 62 -13.79 -4.84 -8.63
N LEU A 63 -13.74 -3.55 -8.97
CA LEU A 63 -14.46 -2.48 -8.27
C LEU A 63 -15.76 -2.07 -8.97
N ASP A 64 -15.75 -2.04 -10.31
CA ASP A 64 -16.86 -1.56 -11.13
C ASP A 64 -17.22 -2.48 -12.30
N GLY A 65 -16.49 -3.58 -12.51
CA GLY A 65 -16.72 -4.52 -13.60
C GLY A 65 -16.30 -4.00 -14.98
N TYR A 66 -15.59 -2.87 -15.07
CA TYR A 66 -15.08 -2.35 -16.33
C TYR A 66 -14.13 -3.36 -16.98
N GLN A 67 -14.32 -3.61 -18.27
CA GLN A 67 -13.55 -4.60 -19.02
C GLN A 67 -12.52 -3.91 -19.92
N TRP A 68 -11.33 -4.48 -20.02
CA TRP A 68 -10.31 -4.08 -20.98
C TRP A 68 -9.60 -5.31 -21.56
N ASN A 69 -9.10 -5.16 -22.78
CA ASN A 69 -8.52 -6.27 -23.55
C ASN A 69 -7.00 -6.12 -23.74
N ASP A 70 -6.48 -4.89 -23.69
CA ASP A 70 -5.08 -4.61 -23.97
C ASP A 70 -4.34 -4.25 -22.68
N GLU A 71 -3.19 -4.88 -22.44
CA GLU A 71 -2.31 -4.50 -21.34
C GLU A 71 -1.67 -3.12 -21.57
N ASP A 72 -1.57 -2.67 -22.83
CA ASP A 72 -1.05 -1.35 -23.19
C ASP A 72 -1.98 -0.21 -22.74
N ASP A 73 -3.25 -0.51 -22.45
CA ASP A 73 -4.21 0.45 -21.86
C ASP A 73 -3.95 0.69 -20.36
N VAL A 74 -2.98 -0.01 -19.76
CA VAL A 74 -2.67 0.05 -18.32
C VAL A 74 -1.39 0.85 -18.07
N ASP A 75 -1.53 1.97 -17.36
CA ASP A 75 -0.38 2.81 -16.98
C ASP A 75 0.27 2.28 -15.68
N TRP A 76 1.42 1.62 -15.84
CA TRP A 76 2.20 1.08 -14.74
C TRP A 76 3.08 2.13 -14.08
N LYS A 77 2.93 2.27 -12.76
CA LYS A 77 3.70 3.21 -11.96
C LYS A 77 4.49 2.51 -10.87
N ASP A 78 5.80 2.72 -10.88
CA ASP A 78 6.67 2.36 -9.78
C ASP A 78 6.58 3.35 -8.63
N PHE A 79 6.82 2.84 -7.43
CA PHE A 79 6.98 3.61 -6.23
C PHE A 79 8.21 3.12 -5.48
N PRO A 80 9.34 3.85 -5.59
CA PRO A 80 10.57 3.44 -4.96
C PRO A 80 10.38 3.29 -3.45
N LEU A 81 10.63 2.09 -2.93
CA LEU A 81 10.47 1.78 -1.50
C LEU A 81 11.27 2.76 -0.61
N VAL A 82 12.42 3.25 -1.09
CA VAL A 82 13.22 4.28 -0.42
C VAL A 82 12.45 5.57 -0.17
N GLN A 83 11.56 5.99 -1.08
CA GLN A 83 10.74 7.18 -0.89
C GLN A 83 9.66 6.94 0.17
N LEU A 84 9.02 5.76 0.16
CA LEU A 84 8.02 5.38 1.17
C LEU A 84 8.63 5.34 2.58
N LEU A 85 9.81 4.70 2.70
CA LEU A 85 10.51 4.51 3.97
C LEU A 85 11.00 5.82 4.60
N ARG A 86 11.23 6.87 3.81
CA ARG A 86 11.62 8.21 4.27
C ARG A 86 10.45 9.06 4.78
N ARG A 87 9.20 8.69 4.47
CA ARG A 87 8.04 9.46 4.92
C ARG A 87 7.86 9.34 6.43
N GLU A 88 7.40 10.41 7.03
CA GLU A 88 7.13 10.49 8.46
C GLU A 88 5.85 9.75 8.82
N VAL A 89 5.93 8.96 9.90
CA VAL A 89 4.82 8.20 10.47
C VAL A 89 4.74 8.47 11.98
N LYS A 90 3.52 8.43 12.51
CA LYS A 90 3.28 8.48 13.95
C LYS A 90 3.56 7.12 14.59
N CYS A 91 4.00 7.12 15.84
CA CYS A 91 4.09 5.92 16.64
C CYS A 91 2.75 5.18 16.73
N TRP A 92 2.79 3.85 16.73
CA TRP A 92 1.60 3.02 16.94
C TRP A 92 0.92 3.25 18.28
N ASN A 93 1.61 3.85 19.26
CA ASN A 93 1.08 4.23 20.56
C ASN A 93 0.64 5.71 20.63
N ALA A 94 0.47 6.40 19.50
CA ALA A 94 0.04 7.80 19.47
C ALA A 94 -1.30 8.03 20.19
N GLU A 95 -2.25 7.11 20.02
CA GLU A 95 -3.54 7.16 20.72
C GLU A 95 -3.41 6.91 22.24
N ARG A 96 -2.27 6.40 22.70
CA ARG A 96 -1.93 6.18 24.10
C ARG A 96 -1.03 7.27 24.68
N GLY A 97 -0.80 8.34 23.92
CA GLY A 97 -0.03 9.51 24.35
C GLY A 97 1.41 9.57 23.87
N CYS A 98 1.92 8.58 23.14
CA CYS A 98 3.27 8.66 22.56
C CYS A 98 3.29 9.64 21.37
N GLN A 99 3.94 10.78 21.54
CA GLN A 99 4.00 11.82 20.50
C GLN A 99 5.13 11.63 19.47
N HIS A 100 5.82 10.47 19.50
CA HIS A 100 6.96 10.25 18.63
C HIS A 100 6.56 10.16 17.15
N VAL A 101 7.30 10.89 16.32
CA VAL A 101 7.22 10.87 14.85
C VAL A 101 8.60 10.53 14.33
N ALA A 102 8.67 9.58 13.39
CA ALA A 102 9.92 9.18 12.76
C ALA A 102 9.69 8.79 11.30
N ALA A 103 10.79 8.65 10.55
CA ALA A 103 10.73 7.98 9.26
C ALA A 103 10.18 6.56 9.42
N ALA A 104 9.40 6.08 8.44
CA ALA A 104 8.83 4.74 8.45
C ALA A 104 9.90 3.64 8.61
N SER A 105 11.12 3.85 8.12
CA SER A 105 12.25 2.92 8.33
C SER A 105 12.75 2.83 9.78
N MET A 106 12.47 3.84 10.61
CA MET A 106 13.02 3.97 11.96
C MET A 106 12.01 3.70 13.06
N ILE A 107 10.72 3.58 12.73
CA ILE A 107 9.65 3.50 13.72
C ILE A 107 9.70 2.24 14.58
N THR A 108 10.18 1.12 14.04
CA THR A 108 10.38 -0.13 14.78
C THR A 108 11.49 0.01 15.83
N LYS A 109 12.52 0.82 15.57
CA LYS A 109 13.58 1.10 16.54
C LYS A 109 13.03 1.81 17.77
N HIS A 110 12.20 2.83 17.56
CA HIS A 110 11.54 3.54 18.65
C HIS A 110 10.66 2.60 19.48
N PHE A 111 9.88 1.74 18.81
CA PHE A 111 9.00 0.79 19.48
C PHE A 111 9.78 -0.18 20.41
N HIS A 112 10.97 -0.62 20.00
CA HIS A 112 11.80 -1.53 20.80
C HIS A 112 12.63 -0.83 21.89
N SER A 113 12.85 0.48 21.83
CA SER A 113 13.78 1.20 22.73
C SER A 113 13.09 1.97 23.86
N GLY A 114 11.89 1.57 24.28
CA GLY A 114 11.14 2.21 25.37
C GLY A 114 10.14 3.27 24.88
N CYS A 115 9.21 2.84 24.03
CA CYS A 115 8.04 3.62 23.63
C CYS A 115 7.07 3.86 24.80
#